data_AF-A0A7K9HG61-F1
#
_entry.id   AF-A0A7K9HG61-F1
#
_cell.length_a   1.000
_cell.length_b   1.000
_cell.length_c   1.000
_cell.angle_alpha   90.00
_cell.angle_beta   90.00
_cell.angle_gamma   90.00
#
_symmetry.space_group_name_H-M   'P 1'
#
loop_
_entity.id
_entity.type
_entity.pdbx_description
1 polymer ?
#
loop_
_entity_poly.entity_id
_entity_poly.type
_entity_poly.pdbx_seq_one_letter_code
_entity_poly.pdbx_strand_id
1 'polypeptide(L)'
;QRLRILYTKILGVLQNIPKDAAYRKYTEQIVTERFNLVRKETDVQKLQDKLNSGCIEEVIVQAENELSLARKMTQWKPWEPLVEEPPSDQWRWPI
;
A
#
# COMPACT_ATOMS: atom_id res chain seq x y z
N GLN A 1 12.21 -14.31 -4.50
CA GLN A 1 11.52 -14.20 -5.82
C GLN A 1 10.04 -13.81 -5.69
N ARG A 2 9.25 -14.41 -4.77
CA ARG A 2 7.82 -14.13 -4.58
C ARG A 2 7.48 -12.63 -4.39
N LEU A 3 8.23 -11.91 -3.55
CA LEU A 3 8.04 -10.47 -3.33
C LEU A 3 8.11 -9.63 -4.62
N ARG A 4 9.02 -9.98 -5.55
CA ARG A 4 9.14 -9.25 -6.82
C ARG A 4 7.88 -9.38 -7.66
N ILE A 5 7.26 -10.57 -7.66
CA ILE A 5 6.00 -10.83 -8.39
C ILE A 5 4.82 -10.11 -7.74
N LEU A 6 4.79 -10.04 -6.40
CA LEU A 6 3.73 -9.33 -5.69
C LEU A 6 3.81 -7.82 -5.94
N TYR A 7 4.99 -7.22 -5.82
CA TYR A 7 5.16 -5.79 -6.07
C TYR A 7 4.86 -5.40 -7.52
N THR A 8 5.25 -6.19 -8.51
CA THR A 8 4.87 -5.90 -9.91
C THR A 8 3.36 -6.00 -10.13
N LYS A 9 2.68 -6.97 -9.50
CA LYS A 9 1.21 -7.07 -9.54
C LYS A 9 0.55 -5.87 -8.87
N ILE A 10 1.04 -5.42 -7.72
CA ILE A 10 0.51 -4.25 -7.01
C ILE A 10 0.64 -3.00 -7.90
N LEU A 11 1.82 -2.74 -8.46
CA LEU A 11 2.04 -1.62 -9.39
C LEU A 11 1.13 -1.69 -10.61
N GLY A 12 0.84 -2.89 -11.12
CA GLY A 12 -0.11 -3.09 -12.22
C GLY A 12 -1.55 -2.75 -11.83
N VAL A 13 -2.00 -3.13 -10.63
CA VAL A 13 -3.35 -2.77 -10.14
C VAL A 13 -3.46 -1.26 -9.91
N LEU A 14 -2.42 -0.64 -9.35
CA LEU A 14 -2.38 0.80 -9.09
C LEU A 14 -2.52 1.64 -10.38
N GLN A 15 -2.17 1.11 -11.56
CA GLN A 15 -2.39 1.82 -12.82
C GLN A 15 -3.88 2.09 -13.11
N ASN A 16 -4.80 1.27 -12.58
CA ASN A 16 -6.24 1.46 -12.75
C ASN A 16 -6.83 2.56 -11.86
N ILE A 17 -6.05 3.06 -10.89
CA ILE A 17 -6.46 4.12 -9.96
C ILE A 17 -6.01 5.48 -10.53
N PRO A 18 -6.79 6.57 -10.39
CA PRO A 18 -6.37 7.90 -10.86
C PRO A 18 -5.06 8.35 -10.21
N LYS A 19 -4.18 9.01 -10.98
CA LYS A 19 -2.89 9.56 -10.50
C LYS A 19 -3.04 10.59 -9.38
N ASP A 20 -4.19 11.27 -9.35
CA ASP A 20 -4.51 12.28 -8.35
C ASP A 20 -4.89 11.67 -6.99
N ALA A 21 -5.31 10.40 -6.96
CA ALA A 21 -5.69 9.73 -5.73
C ALA A 21 -4.49 9.62 -4.78
N ALA A 22 -4.65 10.17 -3.57
CA ALA A 22 -3.63 10.13 -2.53
C ALA A 22 -3.12 8.70 -2.27
N TYR A 23 -4.03 7.72 -2.20
CA TYR A 23 -3.69 6.31 -2.03
C TYR A 23 -2.70 5.82 -3.09
N ARG A 24 -2.95 6.13 -4.39
CA ARG A 24 -2.07 5.71 -5.46
C ARG A 24 -0.67 6.29 -5.30
N LYS A 25 -0.57 7.60 -5.05
CA LYS A 25 0.72 8.31 -4.93
C LYS A 25 1.59 7.71 -3.83
N TYR A 26 1.03 7.52 -2.63
CA TYR A 26 1.78 7.01 -1.49
C TYR A 26 2.09 5.52 -1.63
N THR A 27 1.15 4.71 -2.09
CA THR A 27 1.39 3.27 -2.28
C THR A 27 2.41 3.01 -3.39
N GLU A 28 2.36 3.73 -4.52
CA GLU A 28 3.37 3.63 -5.57
C GLU A 28 4.77 3.97 -5.05
N GLN A 29 4.91 5.01 -4.22
CA GLN A 29 6.20 5.38 -3.61
C GLN A 29 6.74 4.26 -2.72
N ILE A 30 5.94 3.78 -1.77
CA ILE A 30 6.35 2.75 -0.80
C ILE A 30 6.70 1.45 -1.52
N VAL A 31 5.86 1.01 -2.46
CA VAL A 31 6.08 -0.24 -3.22
C VAL A 31 7.33 -0.12 -4.09
N THR A 32 7.57 1.03 -4.72
CA THR A 32 8.76 1.25 -5.55
C THR A 32 10.04 1.23 -4.72
N GLU A 33 10.04 1.89 -3.55
CA GLU A 33 11.16 1.88 -2.62
C GLU A 33 11.49 0.46 -2.15
N ARG A 34 10.48 -0.27 -1.66
CA ARG A 34 10.62 -1.67 -1.22
C ARG A 34 11.07 -2.58 -2.36
N PHE A 35 10.52 -2.39 -3.56
CA PHE A 35 10.92 -3.17 -4.74
C PHE A 35 12.39 -2.92 -5.11
N ASN A 36 12.85 -1.67 -5.04
CA ASN A 36 14.25 -1.33 -5.29
C ASN A 36 15.18 -1.95 -4.24
N LEU A 37 14.79 -1.95 -2.96
CA LEU A 37 15.55 -2.63 -1.91
C LEU A 37 15.66 -4.14 -2.16
N VAL A 38 14.55 -4.79 -2.51
CA VAL A 38 14.51 -6.23 -2.84
C VAL A 38 15.30 -6.57 -4.11
N ARG A 39 15.50 -5.60 -5.02
CA ARG A 39 16.36 -5.80 -6.21
C ARG A 39 17.83 -5.58 -5.92
N LYS A 40 18.17 -4.66 -5.01
CA LYS A 40 19.55 -4.33 -4.66
C LYS A 40 20.16 -5.36 -3.72
N GLU A 41 19.39 -5.83 -2.75
CA GLU A 41 19.88 -6.77 -1.74
C GLU A 41 19.40 -8.19 -2.05
N THR A 42 20.35 -9.10 -2.28
CA THR A 42 20.08 -10.52 -2.52
C THR A 42 20.02 -11.32 -1.22
N ASP A 43 20.66 -10.79 -0.16
CA ASP A 43 20.73 -11.41 1.16
C ASP A 43 19.49 -11.09 1.98
N VAL A 44 18.87 -12.13 2.55
CA VAL A 44 17.63 -12.02 3.31
C VAL A 44 17.85 -11.28 4.62
N GLN A 45 18.95 -11.52 5.32
CA GLN A 45 19.17 -10.89 6.63
C GLN A 45 19.38 -9.38 6.50
N LYS A 46 20.25 -8.95 5.58
CA LYS A 46 20.45 -7.52 5.30
C LYS A 46 19.19 -6.83 4.78
N LEU A 47 18.34 -7.55 4.05
CA LEU A 47 17.07 -7.02 3.60
C LEU A 47 16.11 -6.80 4.78
N GLN A 48 16.09 -7.70 5.77
CA GLN A 48 15.29 -7.55 6.99
C GLN A 48 15.75 -6.33 7.80
N ASP A 49 17.05 -6.18 8.03
CA ASP A 49 17.62 -5.02 8.73
C ASP A 49 17.28 -3.70 8.01
N LYS A 50 17.29 -3.69 6.68
CA LYS A 50 16.95 -2.50 5.89
C LYS A 50 15.46 -2.20 5.89
N LEU A 51 14.59 -3.21 5.92
CA LEU A 51 13.15 -3.01 5.91
C LEU A 51 12.58 -2.64 7.28
N ASN A 52 13.27 -2.99 8.38
CA ASN A 52 12.80 -2.76 9.76
C ASN A 52 11.32 -3.16 9.97
N SER A 53 10.85 -4.18 9.24
CA SER A 53 9.43 -4.57 9.15
C SER A 53 9.21 -6.02 9.61
N GLY A 54 10.05 -6.51 10.52
CA GLY A 54 9.96 -7.87 11.06
C GLY A 54 10.58 -8.94 10.17
N CYS A 55 9.97 -10.13 10.19
CA CYS A 55 10.44 -11.29 9.41
C CYS A 55 10.06 -11.18 7.93
N ILE A 56 10.83 -11.81 7.04
CA ILE A 56 10.57 -11.71 5.59
C ILE A 56 9.21 -12.33 5.21
N GLU A 57 8.75 -13.31 5.97
CA GLU A 57 7.44 -13.95 5.85
C GLU A 57 6.30 -12.94 6.10
N GLU A 58 6.44 -12.10 7.13
CA GLU A 58 5.45 -11.06 7.45
C GLU A 58 5.39 -10.01 6.34
N VAL A 59 6.54 -9.67 5.74
CA VAL A 59 6.61 -8.76 4.59
C VAL A 59 5.90 -9.35 3.37
N ILE A 60 5.99 -10.67 3.15
CA ILE A 60 5.25 -11.35 2.06
C ILE A 60 3.75 -11.26 2.31
N VAL A 61 3.30 -11.57 3.54
CA VAL A 61 1.88 -11.47 3.92
C VAL A 61 1.38 -10.03 3.78
N GLN A 62 2.17 -9.04 4.19
CA GLN A 62 1.86 -7.63 4.03
C GLN A 62 1.67 -7.27 2.55
N ALA A 63 2.56 -7.74 1.66
CA ALA A 63 2.43 -7.51 0.23
C ALA A 63 1.20 -8.21 -0.38
N GLU A 64 0.83 -9.40 0.10
CA GLU A 64 -0.40 -10.07 -0.33
C GLU A 64 -1.67 -9.33 0.13
N ASN A 65 -1.65 -8.83 1.36
CA ASN A 65 -2.73 -7.99 1.91
C ASN A 65 -2.85 -6.67 1.13
N GLU A 66 -1.73 -6.02 0.82
CA GLU A 66 -1.72 -4.79 0.01
C GLU A 66 -2.27 -5.03 -1.39
N LEU A 67 -1.93 -6.16 -2.02
CA LEU A 67 -2.49 -6.52 -3.33
C LEU A 67 -4.00 -6.73 -3.26
N SER A 68 -4.49 -7.39 -2.20
CA SER A 68 -5.93 -7.56 -1.96
C SER A 68 -6.63 -6.22 -1.71
N LEU A 69 -6.01 -5.35 -0.91
CA LEU A 69 -6.51 -4.01 -0.63
C LEU A 69 -6.58 -3.17 -1.90
N ALA A 70 -5.52 -3.11 -2.71
CA ALA A 70 -5.50 -2.33 -3.95
C ALA A 70 -6.62 -2.73 -4.92
N ARG A 71 -6.95 -4.03 -5.00
CA ARG A 71 -8.09 -4.53 -5.78
C ARG A 71 -9.43 -4.03 -5.22
N LYS A 72 -9.60 -4.04 -3.91
CA LYS A 72 -10.79 -3.51 -3.24
C LYS A 72 -10.90 -1.99 -3.39
N MET A 73 -9.79 -1.26 -3.26
CA MET A 73 -9.73 0.19 -3.45
C MET A 73 -10.16 0.59 -4.86
N THR A 74 -9.87 -0.24 -5.86
CA THR A 74 -10.35 -0.03 -7.24
C THR A 74 -11.89 -0.06 -7.32
N GLN A 75 -12.55 -0.89 -6.51
CA GLN A 75 -14.01 -0.98 -6.45
C GLN A 75 -14.62 0.10 -5.55
N TRP A 76 -14.00 0.40 -4.42
CA TRP A 76 -14.50 1.37 -3.43
C TRP A 76 -14.36 2.82 -3.86
N LYS A 77 -13.38 3.14 -4.72
CA LYS A 77 -13.08 4.49 -5.19
C LYS A 77 -13.05 5.55 -4.07
N PRO A 78 -12.25 5.34 -3.01
CA PRO A 78 -12.21 6.24 -1.84
C PRO A 78 -11.65 7.65 -2.13
N TRP A 79 -11.21 7.90 -3.36
CA TRP A 79 -10.79 9.22 -3.83
C TRP A 79 -11.95 10.10 -4.29
N GLU A 80 -13.17 9.55 -4.34
CA GLU A 80 -14.38 10.33 -4.55
C GLU A 80 -14.66 11.20 -3.30
N PRO A 81 -15.34 12.35 -3.47
CA PRO A 81 -15.70 13.21 -2.34
C PRO A 81 -16.57 12.46 -1.32
N LEU A 82 -16.60 12.99 -0.10
CA LEU A 82 -17.36 12.41 1.00
C LEU A 82 -18.82 12.23 0.60
N VAL A 83 -19.36 11.04 0.85
CA VAL A 83 -20.74 10.69 0.44
C VAL A 83 -21.77 11.53 1.21
N GLU A 84 -21.53 11.75 2.50
CA GLU A 84 -22.39 12.59 3.36
C GLU A 84 -21.54 13.40 4.33
N GLU A 85 -21.89 14.67 4.50
CA GLU A 85 -21.28 15.53 5.53
C GLU A 85 -21.82 15.15 6.92
N PRO A 86 -20.97 15.14 7.96
CA PRO A 86 -21.42 14.82 9.30
C PRO A 86 -22.34 15.94 9.85
N PRO A 87 -23.35 15.59 10.66
CA PRO A 87 -24.09 16.54 11.49
C PRO A 87 -23.15 17.37 12.38
N SER A 88 -23.53 18.63 12.64
CA SER A 88 -22.71 19.62 13.35
C SER A 88 -22.22 19.18 14.73
N ASP A 89 -23.00 18.36 15.44
CA ASP A 89 -22.68 17.91 16.79
C ASP A 89 -22.03 16.51 16.85
N GLN A 90 -21.87 15.81 15.72
CA GLN A 90 -21.38 14.42 15.71
C GLN A 90 -19.92 14.30 16.21
N TRP A 91 -19.09 15.33 16.00
CA TRP A 91 -17.67 15.31 16.35
C TRP A 91 -17.26 16.39 17.38
N ARG A 92 -18.23 16.99 18.09
CA ARG A 92 -17.94 17.99 19.12
C ARG A 92 -17.53 17.32 20.44
N TRP A 93 -16.31 17.62 20.93
CA TRP A 93 -15.81 17.13 22.21
C TRP A 93 -14.82 18.11 22.87
N PRO A 94 -14.89 18.37 24.19
CA PRO A 94 -15.97 18.03 25.13
C PRO A 94 -17.21 18.93 24.93
N ILE A 95 -18.34 18.54 25.54
CA ILE A 95 -19.64 19.22 25.39
C ILE A 95 -19.60 20.60 26.05
#